data_AF-A0A512AWY6-F1
#
_entry.id   AF-A0A512AWY6-F1
#
_cell.length_a   1.000
_cell.length_b   1.000
_cell.length_c   1.000
_cell.angle_alpha   90.00
_cell.angle_beta   90.00
_cell.angle_gamma   90.00
#
_symmetry.space_group_name_H-M   'P 1'
#
loop_
_entity.id
_entity.type
_entity.pdbx_description
1 polymer ?
#
loop_
_entity_poly.entity_id
_entity_poly.type
_entity_poly.pdbx_seq_one_letter_code
_entity_poly.pdbx_strand_id
1 'polypeptide(L)'
;MNYRYKERGPATYHKAQQVLTYLKPYRLWLGGALLLIIFGAAQTQPVMPTAIVLKPITTPITPKEFFVAGVVDERRDRKAVAYLVPPTSTPAKPSPTQPIDLEGGGLPAIRQFILQGMRRNMKLRPVVVRVKEFKLTETANASGWVDGQVSVVLAFDIQNEGKTMRSVDYKGGARYRRHPNQFTVIEPTLRQSLTDALNYLNGWMEKNAHHTEELAQGLKVTFKDFNQNTDPDTLFYNPKNPLTWSDFRAEPRGGRFAAAVFPSFAYEGESKTINGVVHLHITVKVFVVRDASWVRAGRDDYGLNHEQRHFDIVKLIAERFKQKIKPSALTVEDYNSIIQNEFLESWREMTRLQEQYDSETGHGTNHPSQEAWNLRIDEELRKFGVRK
;
A
#
# COMPACT_ATOMS: atom_id res chain seq x y z
N MET A 1 7.03 36.26 -18.75
CA MET A 1 7.11 35.14 -19.70
C MET A 1 5.74 34.48 -19.70
N ASN A 2 4.95 34.73 -20.76
CA ASN A 2 3.54 34.35 -20.89
C ASN A 2 3.41 33.01 -21.61
N TYR A 3 2.54 32.12 -21.14
CA TYR A 3 1.83 31.19 -22.04
C TYR A 3 0.36 31.08 -21.62
N ARG A 4 -0.49 31.37 -22.59
CA ARG A 4 -1.95 31.60 -22.52
C ARG A 4 -2.63 30.38 -23.15
N TYR A 5 -3.47 29.68 -22.42
CA TYR A 5 -4.34 28.63 -22.97
C TYR A 5 -5.58 29.28 -23.60
N LYS A 6 -5.94 28.83 -24.81
CA LYS A 6 -7.02 29.38 -25.63
C LYS A 6 -8.13 28.33 -25.74
N GLU A 7 -9.32 28.68 -25.24
CA GLU A 7 -10.57 27.94 -25.40
C GLU A 7 -11.05 27.98 -26.87
N ARG A 8 -11.74 26.93 -27.31
CA ARG A 8 -12.59 26.95 -28.51
C ARG A 8 -13.97 26.39 -28.17
N GLY A 9 -14.97 27.24 -28.36
CA GLY A 9 -16.39 26.91 -28.38
C GLY A 9 -16.86 26.32 -29.72
N PRO A 10 -18.18 26.14 -29.89
CA PRO A 10 -18.78 25.02 -30.61
C PRO A 10 -19.15 25.32 -32.06
N ALA A 11 -19.33 24.26 -32.86
CA ALA A 11 -19.88 24.33 -34.21
C ALA A 11 -21.23 23.60 -34.28
N THR A 12 -22.28 24.36 -34.59
CA THR A 12 -23.55 23.89 -35.16
C THR A 12 -23.44 23.89 -36.68
N TYR A 13 -24.15 22.98 -37.39
CA TYR A 13 -25.13 23.29 -38.45
C TYR A 13 -25.52 22.10 -39.37
N HIS A 14 -26.83 22.06 -39.64
CA HIS A 14 -27.58 21.67 -40.85
C HIS A 14 -27.83 20.21 -41.33
N LYS A 15 -29.10 19.80 -41.15
CA LYS A 15 -30.10 19.30 -42.13
C LYS A 15 -29.63 18.75 -43.49
N ALA A 16 -30.14 17.55 -43.82
CA ALA A 16 -30.56 17.20 -45.17
C ALA A 16 -31.86 16.37 -45.14
N GLN A 17 -32.89 16.86 -45.85
CA GLN A 17 -34.08 16.11 -46.27
C GLN A 17 -33.81 15.55 -47.67
N GLN A 18 -34.31 14.35 -47.98
CA GLN A 18 -34.84 14.00 -49.31
C GLN A 18 -35.84 12.84 -49.19
N VAL A 19 -36.76 12.80 -50.15
CA VAL A 19 -38.10 12.16 -50.13
C VAL A 19 -38.23 11.24 -51.36
N LEU A 20 -39.22 10.33 -51.31
CA LEU A 20 -39.90 9.57 -52.39
C LEU A 20 -39.23 8.20 -52.72
N THR A 21 -39.94 7.08 -52.92
CA THR A 21 -41.33 6.86 -53.34
C THR A 21 -41.75 5.38 -53.14
N TYR A 22 -43.05 5.19 -52.81
CA TYR A 22 -44.01 4.13 -53.22
C TYR A 22 -43.58 2.69 -53.58
N LEU A 23 -44.26 1.72 -52.95
CA LEU A 23 -45.14 0.73 -53.62
C LEU A 23 -45.98 -0.06 -52.57
N LYS A 24 -47.28 -0.19 -52.83
CA LYS A 24 -48.30 -1.08 -52.19
C LYS A 24 -49.08 -1.72 -53.36
N PRO A 25 -49.96 -2.71 -53.15
CA PRO A 25 -49.94 -3.85 -52.21
C PRO A 25 -50.28 -5.18 -52.95
N TYR A 26 -50.21 -6.32 -52.26
CA TYR A 26 -51.05 -7.48 -52.62
C TYR A 26 -51.64 -8.09 -51.34
N ARG A 27 -52.98 -8.19 -51.32
CA ARG A 27 -53.79 -8.91 -50.34
C ARG A 27 -54.00 -10.33 -50.89
N LEU A 28 -53.84 -11.34 -50.05
CA LEU A 28 -54.47 -12.64 -50.24
C LEU A 28 -55.13 -13.03 -48.91
N TRP A 29 -56.45 -13.19 -48.98
CA TRP A 29 -57.32 -13.73 -47.96
C TRP A 29 -57.19 -15.25 -47.95
N LEU A 30 -57.01 -15.84 -46.76
CA LEU A 30 -57.32 -17.25 -46.49
C LEU A 30 -57.92 -17.31 -45.08
N GLY A 31 -59.20 -17.70 -45.02
CA GLY A 31 -59.93 -17.92 -43.80
C GLY A 31 -59.42 -19.16 -43.05
N GLY A 32 -59.29 -19.03 -41.74
CA GLY A 32 -58.99 -20.14 -40.83
C GLY A 32 -59.84 -20.01 -39.57
N ALA A 33 -60.63 -21.03 -39.29
CA ALA A 33 -61.58 -21.12 -38.19
C ALA A 33 -60.91 -20.92 -36.82
N LEU A 34 -61.55 -20.10 -35.99
CA LEU A 34 -61.15 -19.82 -34.61
C LEU A 34 -61.54 -21.02 -33.72
N LEU A 35 -60.59 -21.91 -33.43
CA LEU A 35 -60.75 -22.92 -32.38
C LEU A 35 -60.38 -22.29 -31.04
N LEU A 36 -61.40 -21.90 -30.28
CA LEU A 36 -61.27 -21.38 -28.91
C LEU A 36 -60.96 -22.54 -27.97
N ILE A 37 -59.67 -22.87 -27.82
CA ILE A 37 -59.19 -23.73 -26.75
C ILE A 37 -59.02 -22.84 -25.52
N ILE A 38 -59.99 -22.88 -24.61
CA ILE A 38 -59.89 -22.28 -23.28
C ILE A 38 -58.92 -23.17 -22.47
N PHE A 39 -57.63 -22.88 -22.55
CA PHE A 39 -56.69 -23.30 -21.51
C PHE A 39 -57.04 -22.49 -20.26
N GLY A 40 -57.71 -23.14 -19.30
CA GLY A 40 -57.76 -22.67 -17.93
C GLY A 40 -56.36 -22.70 -17.34
N ALA A 41 -55.55 -21.68 -17.65
CA ALA A 41 -54.34 -21.41 -16.90
C ALA A 41 -54.78 -20.96 -15.51
N ALA A 42 -54.66 -21.85 -14.53
CA ALA A 42 -54.68 -21.44 -13.14
C ALA A 42 -53.59 -20.38 -13.00
N GLN A 43 -53.99 -19.11 -12.88
CA GLN A 43 -53.08 -18.01 -12.59
C GLN A 43 -52.55 -18.27 -11.18
N THR A 44 -51.37 -18.91 -11.09
CA THR A 44 -50.63 -19.03 -9.85
C THR A 44 -50.43 -17.61 -9.34
N GLN A 45 -51.05 -17.27 -8.22
CA GLN A 45 -50.86 -15.96 -7.62
C GLN A 45 -49.36 -15.78 -7.36
N PRO A 46 -48.77 -14.63 -7.73
CA PRO A 46 -47.36 -14.37 -7.55
C PRO A 46 -47.04 -14.38 -6.05
N VAL A 47 -46.33 -15.42 -5.61
CA VAL A 47 -45.95 -15.62 -4.21
C VAL A 47 -44.63 -14.91 -3.94
N MET A 48 -44.54 -14.23 -2.81
CA MET A 48 -43.29 -13.67 -2.31
C MET A 48 -42.23 -14.78 -2.17
N PRO A 49 -40.98 -14.55 -2.58
CA PRO A 49 -39.92 -15.52 -2.36
C PRO A 49 -39.69 -15.71 -0.85
N THR A 50 -39.55 -16.96 -0.41
CA THR A 50 -39.20 -17.29 0.98
C THR A 50 -37.71 -17.07 1.26
N ALA A 51 -36.88 -17.19 0.22
CA ALA A 51 -35.44 -16.89 0.25
C ALA A 51 -34.98 -16.45 -1.15
N ILE A 52 -33.85 -15.73 -1.20
CA ILE A 52 -33.19 -15.33 -2.44
C ILE A 52 -32.02 -16.28 -2.72
N VAL A 53 -32.06 -16.99 -3.84
CA VAL A 53 -30.97 -17.87 -4.28
C VAL A 53 -29.93 -17.05 -5.04
N LEU A 54 -28.83 -16.67 -4.37
CA LEU A 54 -27.76 -15.89 -5.01
C LEU A 54 -26.97 -16.77 -5.99
N LYS A 55 -27.08 -16.49 -7.29
CA LYS A 55 -26.42 -17.29 -8.34
C LYS A 55 -24.92 -16.94 -8.42
N PRO A 56 -24.06 -17.89 -8.82
CA PRO A 56 -22.64 -17.63 -9.01
C PRO A 56 -22.38 -16.64 -10.15
N ILE A 57 -21.19 -16.06 -10.15
CA ILE A 57 -20.70 -15.24 -11.28
C ILE A 57 -20.48 -16.18 -12.49
N THR A 58 -21.04 -15.83 -13.64
CA THR A 58 -20.97 -16.65 -14.87
C THR A 58 -19.53 -16.92 -15.32
N THR A 59 -18.68 -15.91 -15.23
CA THR A 59 -17.25 -16.00 -15.54
C THR A 59 -16.45 -15.59 -14.30
N PRO A 60 -15.91 -16.54 -13.53
CA PRO A 60 -15.11 -16.23 -12.37
C PRO A 60 -13.91 -15.33 -12.72
N ILE A 61 -13.68 -14.33 -11.88
CA ILE A 61 -12.53 -13.43 -11.96
C ILE A 61 -11.27 -14.24 -11.64
N THR A 62 -10.18 -13.98 -12.35
CA THR A 62 -8.87 -14.62 -12.10
C THR A 62 -7.87 -13.58 -11.63
N PRO A 63 -7.77 -13.33 -10.32
CA PRO A 63 -6.83 -12.35 -9.78
C PRO A 63 -5.38 -12.77 -10.02
N LYS A 64 -4.53 -11.76 -10.26
CA LYS A 64 -3.08 -11.93 -10.42
C LYS A 64 -2.27 -11.56 -9.18
N GLU A 65 -2.86 -10.75 -8.28
CA GLU A 65 -2.13 -10.12 -7.18
C GLU A 65 -2.57 -10.60 -5.78
N PHE A 66 -3.71 -11.26 -5.67
CA PHE A 66 -4.27 -11.70 -4.39
C PHE A 66 -5.13 -12.96 -4.50
N PHE A 67 -5.52 -13.51 -3.36
CA PHE A 67 -6.63 -14.45 -3.25
C PHE A 67 -7.50 -14.08 -2.04
N VAL A 68 -8.78 -14.43 -2.09
CA VAL A 68 -9.68 -14.25 -0.94
C VAL A 68 -9.39 -15.34 0.09
N ALA A 69 -8.85 -14.95 1.24
CA ALA A 69 -8.51 -15.83 2.35
C ALA A 69 -9.70 -16.07 3.28
N GLY A 70 -10.61 -15.10 3.41
CA GLY A 70 -11.76 -15.21 4.28
C GLY A 70 -12.82 -14.15 4.01
N VAL A 71 -14.03 -14.41 4.52
CA VAL A 71 -15.15 -13.47 4.49
C VAL A 71 -15.76 -13.40 5.88
N VAL A 72 -15.83 -12.19 6.42
CA VAL A 72 -16.32 -11.86 7.77
C VAL A 72 -17.56 -10.99 7.65
N ASP A 73 -18.59 -11.28 8.46
CA ASP A 73 -19.81 -10.47 8.52
C ASP A 73 -19.69 -9.44 9.64
N GLU A 74 -19.67 -8.17 9.27
CA GLU A 74 -19.69 -7.02 10.17
C GLU A 74 -20.97 -6.19 9.99
N ARG A 75 -21.96 -6.71 9.28
CA ARG A 75 -23.24 -6.02 9.11
C ARG A 75 -23.87 -5.80 10.47
N ARG A 76 -24.39 -4.58 10.68
CA ARG A 76 -25.17 -4.23 11.88
C ARG A 76 -26.47 -5.02 11.95
N ASP A 77 -27.10 -5.21 10.80
CA ASP A 77 -28.31 -5.98 10.62
C ASP A 77 -27.99 -7.26 9.83
N ARG A 78 -28.08 -8.40 10.52
CA ARG A 78 -27.78 -9.73 9.95
C ARG A 78 -29.03 -10.59 9.81
N LYS A 79 -30.22 -10.05 10.07
CA LYS A 79 -31.48 -10.81 10.03
C LYS A 79 -31.89 -11.17 8.60
N ALA A 80 -31.64 -10.25 7.67
CA ALA A 80 -31.97 -10.42 6.26
C ALA A 80 -31.10 -9.51 5.40
N VAL A 81 -30.90 -9.89 4.14
CA VAL A 81 -30.27 -9.02 3.13
C VAL A 81 -31.27 -8.12 2.41
N ALA A 82 -32.56 -8.44 2.43
CA ALA A 82 -33.58 -7.71 1.68
C ALA A 82 -34.82 -7.43 2.53
N TYR A 83 -35.41 -6.24 2.34
CA TYR A 83 -36.66 -5.81 2.95
C TYR A 83 -37.63 -5.46 1.83
N LEU A 84 -38.46 -6.43 1.46
CA LEU A 84 -39.26 -6.40 0.24
C LEU A 84 -40.70 -5.96 0.51
N VAL A 85 -41.27 -5.20 -0.42
CA VAL A 85 -42.69 -4.83 -0.40
C VAL A 85 -43.53 -6.03 -0.84
N PRO A 86 -44.51 -6.49 -0.04
CA PRO A 86 -45.35 -7.61 -0.40
C PRO A 86 -46.35 -7.25 -1.51
N PRO A 87 -46.80 -8.21 -2.33
CA PRO A 87 -47.80 -8.01 -3.39
C PRO A 87 -49.11 -7.38 -2.91
N THR A 88 -49.47 -7.61 -1.65
CA THR A 88 -50.68 -7.10 -1.00
C THR A 88 -50.60 -5.62 -0.65
N SER A 89 -49.41 -5.01 -0.71
CA SER A 89 -49.23 -3.58 -0.41
C SER A 89 -49.74 -2.74 -1.57
N THR A 90 -50.70 -1.85 -1.29
CA THR A 90 -51.23 -0.90 -2.27
C THR A 90 -51.03 0.53 -1.78
N PRO A 91 -51.07 1.56 -2.66
CA PRO A 91 -51.00 2.95 -2.22
C PRO A 91 -52.10 3.33 -1.22
N ALA A 92 -53.29 2.72 -1.34
CA ALA A 92 -54.41 2.95 -0.43
C ALA A 92 -54.29 2.18 0.91
N LYS A 93 -53.57 1.05 0.91
CA LYS A 93 -53.33 0.21 2.09
C LYS A 93 -51.88 -0.28 2.08
N PRO A 94 -50.92 0.56 2.51
CA PRO A 94 -49.52 0.18 2.56
C PRO A 94 -49.30 -0.92 3.60
N SER A 95 -48.54 -1.94 3.24
CA SER A 95 -48.11 -3.02 4.14
C SER A 95 -46.63 -2.85 4.48
N PRO A 96 -46.18 -3.24 5.69
CA PRO A 96 -44.77 -3.20 6.04
C PRO A 96 -43.95 -4.12 5.14
N THR A 97 -42.68 -3.79 4.93
CA THR A 97 -41.77 -4.66 4.19
C THR A 97 -41.50 -5.94 4.96
N GLN A 98 -41.28 -7.02 4.22
CA GLN A 98 -40.95 -8.33 4.79
C GLN A 98 -39.44 -8.60 4.65
N PRO A 99 -38.77 -9.05 5.72
CA PRO A 99 -37.37 -9.42 5.67
C PRO A 99 -37.21 -10.75 4.92
N ILE A 100 -36.45 -10.75 3.82
CA ILE A 100 -36.09 -11.94 3.05
C ILE A 100 -34.57 -12.05 3.04
N ASP A 101 -34.04 -13.18 3.49
CA ASP A 101 -32.60 -13.46 3.48
C ASP A 101 -32.18 -14.29 2.25
N LEU A 102 -30.88 -14.50 2.11
CA LEU A 102 -30.33 -15.44 1.13
C LEU A 102 -30.60 -16.89 1.56
N GLU A 103 -30.74 -17.77 0.58
CA GLU A 103 -30.81 -19.22 0.83
C GLU A 103 -29.53 -19.69 1.57
N GLY A 104 -29.70 -20.40 2.68
CA GLY A 104 -28.59 -20.80 3.57
C GLY A 104 -28.06 -19.68 4.50
N GLY A 105 -28.66 -18.49 4.45
CA GLY A 105 -28.32 -17.33 5.29
C GLY A 105 -27.34 -16.37 4.63
N GLY A 106 -27.39 -15.09 5.05
CA GLY A 106 -26.62 -14.00 4.44
C GLY A 106 -25.11 -14.27 4.32
N LEU A 107 -24.40 -14.52 5.43
CA LEU A 107 -22.94 -14.74 5.37
C LEU A 107 -22.54 -16.00 4.59
N PRO A 108 -23.13 -17.20 4.85
CA PRO A 108 -22.78 -18.40 4.09
C PRO A 108 -22.92 -18.21 2.57
N ALA A 109 -24.05 -17.63 2.13
CA ALA A 109 -24.30 -17.39 0.72
C ALA A 109 -23.34 -16.34 0.10
N ILE A 110 -23.08 -15.22 0.80
CA ILE A 110 -22.11 -14.21 0.32
C ILE A 110 -20.69 -14.81 0.25
N ARG A 111 -20.29 -15.58 1.27
CA ARG A 111 -18.98 -16.26 1.29
C ARG A 111 -18.85 -17.22 0.11
N GLN A 112 -19.85 -18.07 -0.11
CA GLN A 112 -19.87 -19.00 -1.22
C GLN A 112 -19.79 -18.27 -2.56
N PHE A 113 -20.58 -17.21 -2.73
CA PHE A 113 -20.57 -16.38 -3.93
C PHE A 113 -19.19 -15.81 -4.23
N ILE A 114 -18.52 -15.21 -3.24
CA ILE A 114 -17.19 -14.63 -3.39
C ILE A 114 -16.16 -15.71 -3.73
N LEU A 115 -16.17 -16.84 -3.01
CA LEU A 115 -15.19 -17.92 -3.20
C LEU A 115 -15.37 -18.63 -4.54
N GLN A 116 -16.60 -18.76 -5.06
CA GLN A 116 -16.86 -19.33 -6.39
C GLN A 116 -16.60 -18.32 -7.51
N GLY A 117 -16.80 -17.03 -7.24
CA GLY A 117 -16.58 -15.94 -8.18
C GLY A 117 -15.11 -15.58 -8.42
N MET A 118 -14.20 -16.08 -7.58
CA MET A 118 -12.77 -15.71 -7.59
C MET A 118 -11.89 -16.97 -7.66
N ARG A 119 -11.08 -17.12 -8.71
CA ARG A 119 -10.10 -18.21 -8.77
C ARG A 119 -9.05 -18.03 -7.68
N ARG A 120 -8.76 -19.11 -6.96
CA ARG A 120 -7.85 -19.07 -5.81
C ARG A 120 -6.42 -19.48 -6.21
N ASN A 121 -5.46 -18.63 -5.92
CA ASN A 121 -4.03 -18.94 -5.96
C ASN A 121 -3.39 -18.55 -4.62
N MET A 122 -3.12 -19.55 -3.78
CA MET A 122 -2.61 -19.33 -2.41
C MET A 122 -1.17 -18.80 -2.35
N LYS A 123 -0.48 -18.68 -3.49
CA LYS A 123 0.82 -18.02 -3.58
C LYS A 123 0.73 -16.49 -3.63
N LEU A 124 -0.47 -15.95 -3.84
CA LEU A 124 -0.72 -14.52 -3.93
C LEU A 124 -1.03 -13.92 -2.55
N ARG A 125 -1.21 -12.60 -2.47
CA ARG A 125 -1.51 -11.91 -1.20
C ARG A 125 -2.87 -12.37 -0.64
N PRO A 126 -2.97 -12.76 0.64
CA PRO A 126 -4.25 -13.03 1.28
C PRO A 126 -5.06 -11.73 1.45
N VAL A 127 -6.35 -11.79 1.13
CA VAL A 127 -7.30 -10.71 1.40
C VAL A 127 -8.48 -11.23 2.22
N VAL A 128 -8.79 -10.56 3.32
CA VAL A 128 -10.01 -10.81 4.09
C VAL A 128 -11.06 -9.78 3.69
N VAL A 129 -12.23 -10.26 3.27
CA VAL A 129 -13.38 -9.40 2.93
C VAL A 129 -14.25 -9.23 4.17
N ARG A 130 -14.43 -8.00 4.63
CA ARG A 130 -15.40 -7.66 5.68
C ARG A 130 -16.63 -7.05 5.06
N VAL A 131 -17.77 -7.71 5.26
CA VAL A 131 -19.07 -7.24 4.79
C VAL A 131 -19.64 -6.29 5.83
N LYS A 132 -19.58 -4.98 5.59
CA LYS A 132 -20.09 -3.95 6.49
C LYS A 132 -21.56 -3.64 6.20
N GLU A 133 -21.96 -3.70 4.93
CA GLU A 133 -23.35 -3.55 4.50
C GLU A 133 -23.59 -4.37 3.23
N PHE A 134 -24.69 -5.11 3.21
CA PHE A 134 -25.24 -5.72 2.01
C PHE A 134 -26.74 -5.80 2.20
N LYS A 135 -27.43 -4.74 1.77
CA LYS A 135 -28.82 -4.49 2.11
C LYS A 135 -29.61 -4.00 0.91
N LEU A 136 -30.75 -4.63 0.66
CA LEU A 136 -31.78 -4.19 -0.27
C LEU A 136 -32.98 -3.68 0.53
N THR A 137 -33.42 -2.47 0.23
CA THR A 137 -34.66 -1.90 0.76
C THR A 137 -35.59 -1.52 -0.38
N GLU A 138 -36.87 -1.83 -0.22
CA GLU A 138 -37.91 -1.43 -1.15
C GLU A 138 -38.89 -0.45 -0.54
N THR A 139 -39.41 0.44 -1.38
CA THR A 139 -40.49 1.37 -1.05
C THR A 139 -41.55 1.33 -2.14
N ALA A 140 -42.81 1.17 -1.76
CA ALA A 140 -43.93 1.33 -2.68
C ALA A 140 -44.11 2.81 -3.01
N ASN A 141 -44.26 3.15 -4.28
CA ASN A 141 -44.50 4.51 -4.72
C ASN A 141 -45.98 4.79 -5.01
N ALA A 142 -46.31 6.07 -5.17
CA ALA A 142 -47.69 6.52 -5.39
C ALA A 142 -48.32 5.96 -6.69
N SER A 143 -47.50 5.55 -7.66
CA SER A 143 -47.95 4.97 -8.94
C SER A 143 -48.19 3.45 -8.87
N GLY A 144 -48.07 2.83 -7.69
CA GLY A 144 -48.25 1.39 -7.51
C GLY A 144 -47.03 0.54 -7.93
N TRP A 145 -45.91 1.17 -8.25
CA TRP A 145 -44.64 0.49 -8.50
C TRP A 145 -43.82 0.37 -7.21
N VAL A 146 -42.85 -0.54 -7.22
CA VAL A 146 -41.91 -0.71 -6.12
C VAL A 146 -40.53 -0.26 -6.58
N ASP A 147 -39.96 0.71 -5.86
CA ASP A 147 -38.59 1.18 -6.05
C ASP A 147 -37.67 0.43 -5.08
N GLY A 148 -36.64 -0.22 -5.61
CA GLY A 148 -35.65 -0.97 -4.84
C GLY A 148 -34.28 -0.30 -4.86
N GLN A 149 -33.61 -0.28 -3.71
CA GLN A 149 -32.24 0.23 -3.57
C GLN A 149 -31.37 -0.80 -2.85
N VAL A 150 -30.29 -1.21 -3.52
CA VAL A 150 -29.22 -2.04 -2.96
C VAL A 150 -28.08 -1.12 -2.50
N SER A 151 -27.61 -1.34 -1.28
CA SER A 151 -26.40 -0.74 -0.71
C SER A 151 -25.38 -1.84 -0.41
N VAL A 152 -24.14 -1.62 -0.86
CA VAL A 152 -23.01 -2.53 -0.64
C VAL A 152 -21.85 -1.74 -0.05
N VAL A 153 -21.38 -2.15 1.13
CA VAL A 153 -20.17 -1.62 1.76
C VAL A 153 -19.30 -2.79 2.17
N LEU A 154 -18.12 -2.89 1.54
CA LEU A 154 -17.12 -3.90 1.85
C LEU A 154 -15.82 -3.22 2.27
N ALA A 155 -15.07 -3.88 3.15
CA ALA A 155 -13.66 -3.59 3.37
C ALA A 155 -12.82 -4.79 2.93
N PHE A 156 -11.71 -4.51 2.29
CA PHE A 156 -10.75 -5.51 1.83
C PHE A 156 -9.46 -5.32 2.61
N ASP A 157 -9.23 -6.18 3.60
CA ASP A 157 -8.03 -6.17 4.41
C ASP A 157 -6.98 -7.03 3.70
N ILE A 158 -5.98 -6.38 3.12
CA ILE A 158 -4.84 -7.01 2.47
C ILE A 158 -3.83 -7.38 3.54
N GLN A 159 -3.46 -8.65 3.58
CA GLN A 159 -2.64 -9.23 4.65
C GLN A 159 -1.25 -9.63 4.17
N ASN A 160 -0.28 -9.53 5.08
CA ASN A 160 1.05 -10.11 4.97
C ASN A 160 1.36 -10.83 6.29
N GLU A 161 1.77 -12.10 6.24
CA GLU A 161 2.07 -12.92 7.43
C GLU A 161 1.00 -12.84 8.56
N GLY A 162 -0.27 -12.75 8.18
CA GLY A 162 -1.40 -12.66 9.12
C GLY A 162 -1.69 -11.27 9.70
N LYS A 163 -0.88 -10.26 9.37
CA LYS A 163 -1.12 -8.85 9.74
C LYS A 163 -1.79 -8.09 8.60
N THR A 164 -2.70 -7.18 8.93
CA THR A 164 -3.34 -6.30 7.94
C THR A 164 -2.40 -5.16 7.59
N MET A 165 -1.95 -5.14 6.34
CA MET A 165 -1.06 -4.11 5.80
C MET A 165 -1.84 -2.88 5.35
N ARG A 166 -2.99 -3.13 4.71
CA ARG A 166 -3.85 -2.08 4.16
C ARG A 166 -5.30 -2.54 4.17
N SER A 167 -6.21 -1.61 4.47
CA SER A 167 -7.64 -1.78 4.24
C SER A 167 -8.07 -0.90 3.07
N VAL A 168 -8.80 -1.48 2.12
CA VAL A 168 -9.43 -0.77 1.01
C VAL A 168 -10.94 -0.87 1.16
N ASP A 169 -11.63 0.26 1.29
CA ASP A 169 -13.09 0.29 1.39
C ASP A 169 -13.73 0.44 0.00
N TYR A 170 -14.80 -0.31 -0.24
CA TYR A 170 -15.70 -0.15 -1.37
C TYR A 170 -17.08 0.27 -0.87
N LYS A 171 -17.66 1.26 -1.54
CA LYS A 171 -19.05 1.67 -1.36
C LYS A 171 -19.72 1.73 -2.72
N GLY A 172 -20.78 0.96 -2.88
CA GLY A 172 -21.53 0.85 -4.13
C GLY A 172 -22.95 0.41 -3.88
N GLY A 173 -23.65 0.07 -4.96
CA GLY A 173 -25.05 -0.27 -4.90
C GLY A 173 -25.70 -0.21 -6.27
N ALA A 174 -27.00 -0.45 -6.29
CA ALA A 174 -27.80 -0.43 -7.48
C ALA A 174 -29.24 -0.03 -7.16
N ARG A 175 -29.99 0.33 -8.19
CA ARG A 175 -31.43 0.60 -8.07
C ARG A 175 -32.18 -0.13 -9.16
N TYR A 176 -33.40 -0.54 -8.84
CA TYR A 176 -34.35 -1.04 -9.83
C TYR A 176 -35.76 -0.55 -9.52
N ARG A 177 -36.64 -0.77 -10.48
CA ARG A 177 -38.09 -0.63 -10.30
C ARG A 177 -38.77 -1.89 -10.77
N ARG A 178 -39.78 -2.36 -10.04
CA ARG A 178 -40.54 -3.57 -10.38
C ARG A 178 -42.03 -3.41 -10.11
N HIS A 179 -42.83 -4.21 -10.81
CA HIS A 179 -44.23 -4.39 -10.45
C HIS A 179 -44.32 -5.17 -9.12
N PRO A 180 -45.33 -4.92 -8.24
CA PRO A 180 -45.47 -5.62 -6.95
C PRO A 180 -45.44 -7.15 -7.04
N ASN A 181 -45.86 -7.69 -8.18
CA ASN A 181 -45.98 -9.12 -8.49
C ASN A 181 -44.75 -9.74 -9.20
N GLN A 182 -43.69 -8.97 -9.47
CA GLN A 182 -42.54 -9.43 -10.27
C GLN A 182 -41.23 -9.34 -9.49
N PHE A 183 -40.72 -10.47 -8.98
CA PHE A 183 -39.51 -10.50 -8.13
C PHE A 183 -38.20 -10.83 -8.87
N THR A 184 -38.26 -11.10 -10.18
CA THR A 184 -37.12 -11.63 -10.96
C THR A 184 -35.93 -10.68 -11.07
N VAL A 185 -36.12 -9.37 -10.85
CA VAL A 185 -35.05 -8.36 -10.91
C VAL A 185 -34.16 -8.33 -9.67
N ILE A 186 -34.62 -8.90 -8.55
CA ILE A 186 -33.97 -8.79 -7.24
C ILE A 186 -32.61 -9.48 -7.22
N GLU A 187 -32.60 -10.78 -7.51
CA GLU A 187 -31.38 -11.60 -7.48
C GLU A 187 -30.32 -11.09 -8.46
N PRO A 188 -30.63 -10.80 -9.75
CA PRO A 188 -29.63 -10.28 -10.67
C PRO A 188 -29.02 -8.95 -10.20
N THR A 189 -29.81 -8.09 -9.56
CA THR A 189 -29.31 -6.80 -9.03
C THR A 189 -28.35 -7.01 -7.87
N LEU A 190 -28.68 -7.89 -6.93
CA LEU A 190 -27.83 -8.24 -5.79
C LEU A 190 -26.51 -8.88 -6.27
N ARG A 191 -26.61 -9.83 -7.21
CA ARG A 191 -25.46 -10.50 -7.84
C ARG A 191 -24.55 -9.51 -8.55
N GLN A 192 -25.11 -8.60 -9.36
CA GLN A 192 -24.32 -7.60 -10.06
C GLN A 192 -23.62 -6.66 -9.07
N SER A 193 -24.31 -6.19 -8.03
CA SER A 193 -23.73 -5.27 -7.03
C SER A 193 -22.53 -5.87 -6.30
N LEU A 194 -22.57 -7.16 -5.93
CA LEU A 194 -21.40 -7.86 -5.36
C LEU A 194 -20.31 -8.10 -6.39
N THR A 195 -20.68 -8.44 -7.63
CA THR A 195 -19.73 -8.64 -8.74
C THR A 195 -18.91 -7.37 -8.99
N ASP A 196 -19.56 -6.21 -8.98
CA ASP A 196 -18.91 -4.91 -9.17
C ASP A 196 -17.90 -4.60 -8.05
N ALA A 197 -18.22 -4.97 -6.81
CA ALA A 197 -17.29 -4.83 -5.68
C ALA A 197 -16.03 -5.70 -5.83
N LEU A 198 -16.17 -6.93 -6.33
CA LEU A 198 -15.04 -7.83 -6.58
C LEU A 198 -14.20 -7.36 -7.78
N ASN A 199 -14.84 -6.87 -8.84
CA ASN A 199 -14.15 -6.25 -9.98
C ASN A 199 -13.37 -4.99 -9.56
N TYR A 200 -13.95 -4.18 -8.68
CA TYR A 200 -13.28 -3.02 -8.11
C TYR A 200 -12.00 -3.43 -7.37
N LEU A 201 -12.07 -4.43 -6.48
CA LEU A 201 -10.89 -4.95 -5.78
C LEU A 201 -9.83 -5.45 -6.76
N ASN A 202 -10.24 -6.24 -7.78
CA ASN A 202 -9.29 -6.75 -8.76
C ASN A 202 -8.57 -5.63 -9.52
N GLY A 203 -9.32 -4.66 -10.05
CA GLY A 203 -8.74 -3.52 -10.76
C GLY A 203 -7.91 -2.60 -9.85
N TRP A 204 -8.28 -2.47 -8.58
CA TRP A 204 -7.48 -1.72 -7.61
C TRP A 204 -6.15 -2.43 -7.34
N MET A 205 -6.17 -3.74 -7.12
CA MET A 205 -4.95 -4.53 -6.89
C MET A 205 -4.01 -4.49 -8.10
N GLU A 206 -4.52 -4.66 -9.32
CA GLU A 206 -3.71 -4.59 -10.55
C GLU A 206 -2.98 -3.25 -10.70
N LYS A 207 -3.58 -2.15 -10.22
CA LYS A 207 -3.00 -0.80 -10.30
C LYS A 207 -2.01 -0.49 -9.19
N ASN A 208 -2.16 -1.09 -8.01
CA ASN A 208 -1.44 -0.64 -6.80
C ASN A 208 -0.41 -1.66 -6.29
N ALA A 209 -0.60 -2.96 -6.54
CA ALA A 209 0.20 -4.03 -5.95
C ALA A 209 1.71 -3.91 -6.16
N HIS A 210 2.15 -3.30 -7.27
CA HIS A 210 3.57 -3.18 -7.64
C HIS A 210 4.20 -1.81 -7.35
N HIS A 211 3.38 -0.84 -6.96
CA HIS A 211 3.78 0.58 -6.88
C HIS A 211 3.59 1.18 -5.48
N THR A 212 2.77 0.54 -4.64
CA THR A 212 2.47 0.98 -3.30
C THR A 212 3.39 0.30 -2.29
N GLU A 213 4.11 1.09 -1.49
CA GLU A 213 5.08 0.60 -0.52
C GLU A 213 4.42 -0.30 0.53
N GLU A 214 3.21 0.05 0.98
CA GLU A 214 2.43 -0.72 1.95
C GLU A 214 2.03 -2.12 1.45
N LEU A 215 2.13 -2.36 0.13
CA LEU A 215 1.84 -3.66 -0.50
C LEU A 215 3.10 -4.40 -0.95
N ALA A 216 4.27 -3.83 -0.71
CA ALA A 216 5.52 -4.48 -1.04
C ALA A 216 5.68 -5.76 -0.22
N GLN A 217 6.25 -6.78 -0.86
CA GLN A 217 6.43 -8.12 -0.27
C GLN A 217 7.89 -8.41 0.06
N GLY A 218 8.77 -7.45 -0.22
CA GLY A 218 10.19 -7.61 0.02
C GLY A 218 10.89 -6.28 0.05
N LEU A 219 12.13 -6.34 0.52
CA LEU A 219 12.97 -5.18 0.72
C LEU A 219 14.39 -5.49 0.23
N LYS A 220 15.00 -4.50 -0.43
CA LYS A 220 16.40 -4.52 -0.85
C LYS A 220 17.07 -3.28 -0.31
N VAL A 221 18.26 -3.43 0.26
CA VAL A 221 19.07 -2.31 0.73
C VAL A 221 20.31 -2.22 -0.13
N THR A 222 20.64 -1.01 -0.55
CA THR A 222 21.89 -0.68 -1.21
C THR A 222 22.57 0.45 -0.44
N PHE A 223 23.87 0.31 -0.24
CA PHE A 223 24.67 1.28 0.50
C PHE A 223 25.58 2.03 -0.45
N LYS A 224 25.75 3.32 -0.20
CA LYS A 224 26.73 4.18 -0.85
C LYS A 224 27.46 4.97 0.22
N ASP A 225 28.78 5.01 0.15
CA ASP A 225 29.57 5.95 0.97
C ASP A 225 29.64 7.30 0.26
N PHE A 226 29.40 8.38 1.01
CA PHE A 226 29.66 9.73 0.56
C PHE A 226 31.11 10.10 0.86
N ASN A 227 31.85 10.47 -0.18
CA ASN A 227 33.29 10.78 -0.11
C ASN A 227 33.68 12.02 -0.94
N GLN A 228 32.71 12.83 -1.34
CA GLN A 228 32.95 14.05 -2.12
C GLN A 228 33.36 15.18 -1.19
N ASN A 229 34.61 15.62 -1.29
CA ASN A 229 35.19 16.66 -0.45
C ASN A 229 35.10 18.04 -1.11
N THR A 230 33.88 18.46 -1.46
CA THR A 230 33.60 19.81 -2.01
C THR A 230 33.10 20.79 -0.95
N ASP A 231 32.79 20.31 0.25
CA ASP A 231 32.35 21.14 1.36
C ASP A 231 33.56 21.83 2.03
N PRO A 232 33.53 23.16 2.19
CA PRO A 232 34.64 23.89 2.76
C PRO A 232 34.86 23.55 4.24
N ASP A 233 33.82 23.21 5.00
CA ASP A 233 33.92 22.87 6.43
C ASP A 233 34.05 21.38 6.67
N THR A 234 33.34 20.57 5.92
CA THR A 234 33.24 19.14 6.21
C THR A 234 34.24 18.31 5.40
N LEU A 235 35.11 17.55 6.07
CA LEU A 235 35.95 16.54 5.44
C LEU A 235 35.24 15.19 5.51
N PHE A 236 34.90 14.59 4.38
CA PHE A 236 34.33 13.24 4.30
C PHE A 236 35.40 12.17 4.18
N TYR A 237 35.12 11.02 4.80
CA TYR A 237 36.05 9.91 4.92
C TYR A 237 36.41 9.34 3.55
N ASN A 238 37.70 9.35 3.25
CA ASN A 238 38.25 8.73 2.06
C ASN A 238 39.67 8.25 2.39
N PRO A 239 39.97 6.95 2.29
CA PRO A 239 41.32 6.44 2.55
C PRO A 239 42.40 7.13 1.69
N LYS A 240 42.03 7.64 0.52
CA LYS A 240 42.93 8.37 -0.38
C LYS A 240 43.10 9.86 -0.02
N ASN A 241 42.34 10.36 0.94
CA ASN A 241 42.40 11.74 1.42
C ASN A 241 42.33 11.75 2.96
N PRO A 242 43.43 11.32 3.63
CA PRO A 242 43.49 11.28 5.09
C PRO A 242 43.49 12.70 5.69
N LEU A 243 43.25 12.78 7.00
CA LEU A 243 43.36 14.00 7.78
C LEU A 243 44.75 14.60 7.68
N THR A 244 44.77 15.93 7.63
CA THR A 244 45.96 16.76 7.67
C THR A 244 45.81 17.82 8.74
N TRP A 245 46.90 18.42 9.19
CA TRP A 245 46.82 19.53 10.15
C TRP A 245 46.04 20.75 9.62
N SER A 246 45.85 20.90 8.30
CA SER A 246 44.99 21.94 7.72
C SER A 246 43.49 21.70 7.94
N ASP A 247 43.09 20.49 8.34
CA ASP A 247 41.70 20.16 8.68
C ASP A 247 41.32 20.58 10.12
N PHE A 248 42.26 21.16 10.89
CA PHE A 248 42.04 21.63 12.26
C PHE A 248 42.05 23.16 12.27
N ARG A 249 40.87 23.77 12.08
CA ARG A 249 40.74 25.21 11.85
C ARG A 249 40.15 25.99 13.01
N ALA A 250 39.60 25.29 14.00
CA ALA A 250 39.12 25.92 15.22
C ALA A 250 40.28 26.38 16.12
N GLU A 251 40.04 27.44 16.89
CA GLU A 251 40.97 27.88 17.93
C GLU A 251 41.07 26.84 19.06
N PRO A 252 42.27 26.55 19.59
CA PRO A 252 42.44 25.60 20.67
C PRO A 252 41.64 25.97 21.92
N ARG A 253 40.96 24.98 22.49
CA ARG A 253 40.24 25.15 23.76
C ARG A 253 41.22 25.02 24.94
N GLY A 254 40.86 25.64 26.07
CA GLY A 254 41.60 25.46 27.34
C GLY A 254 41.64 23.98 27.77
N GLY A 255 42.67 23.57 28.51
CA GLY A 255 42.87 22.18 28.94
C GLY A 255 44.26 21.62 28.64
N ARG A 256 44.42 20.30 28.81
CA ARG A 256 45.72 19.58 28.73
C ARG A 256 45.99 18.87 27.39
N PHE A 257 45.04 18.85 26.46
CA PHE A 257 45.15 18.11 25.20
C PHE A 257 45.86 18.93 24.12
N ALA A 258 46.62 18.24 23.26
CA ALA A 258 47.40 18.86 22.18
C ALA A 258 46.54 19.16 20.94
N ALA A 259 45.57 18.29 20.62
CA ALA A 259 44.60 18.45 19.56
C ALA A 259 43.25 17.84 19.97
N ALA A 260 42.22 18.13 19.18
CA ALA A 260 40.96 17.38 19.20
C ALA A 260 40.32 17.42 17.81
N VAL A 261 40.05 16.24 17.25
CA VAL A 261 39.22 16.07 16.06
C VAL A 261 37.74 15.91 16.42
N PHE A 262 36.84 16.39 15.57
CA PHE A 262 35.39 16.23 15.71
C PHE A 262 34.81 15.37 14.59
N PRO A 263 35.04 14.04 14.61
CA PRO A 263 34.49 13.11 13.64
C PRO A 263 33.08 12.68 14.05
N SER A 264 32.27 12.35 13.05
CA SER A 264 30.90 11.86 13.23
C SER A 264 30.42 11.13 11.98
N PHE A 265 29.27 10.47 12.06
CA PHE A 265 28.60 9.95 10.88
C PHE A 265 27.12 10.26 10.87
N ALA A 266 26.58 10.35 9.66
CA ALA A 266 25.17 10.52 9.37
C ALA A 266 24.76 9.59 8.22
N TYR A 267 23.47 9.44 7.99
CA TYR A 267 22.95 8.75 6.82
C TYR A 267 21.79 9.52 6.19
N GLU A 268 21.62 9.34 4.90
CA GLU A 268 20.46 9.77 4.13
C GLU A 268 19.81 8.53 3.52
N GLY A 269 18.50 8.42 3.63
CA GLY A 269 17.74 7.29 3.10
C GLY A 269 16.71 7.74 2.08
N GLU A 270 16.67 7.05 0.95
CA GLU A 270 15.61 7.17 -0.05
C GLU A 270 14.98 5.80 -0.29
N SER A 271 13.65 5.73 -0.32
CA SER A 271 12.90 4.52 -0.69
C SER A 271 12.22 4.68 -2.05
N LYS A 272 12.21 3.61 -2.84
CA LYS A 272 11.40 3.49 -4.06
C LYS A 272 10.80 2.09 -4.16
N THR A 273 9.52 2.00 -4.46
CA THR A 273 8.86 0.70 -4.68
C THR A 273 8.88 0.35 -6.17
N ILE A 274 9.51 -0.77 -6.50
CA ILE A 274 9.64 -1.27 -7.87
C ILE A 274 9.21 -2.73 -7.89
N ASN A 275 8.17 -3.07 -8.67
CA ASN A 275 7.66 -4.43 -8.81
C ASN A 275 7.35 -5.10 -7.45
N GLY A 276 6.74 -4.36 -6.54
CA GLY A 276 6.35 -4.86 -5.21
C GLY A 276 7.53 -5.11 -4.26
N VAL A 277 8.71 -4.53 -4.54
CA VAL A 277 9.88 -4.57 -3.66
C VAL A 277 10.27 -3.15 -3.28
N VAL A 278 10.50 -2.88 -1.99
CA VAL A 278 11.04 -1.61 -1.52
C VAL A 278 12.55 -1.60 -1.73
N HIS A 279 13.04 -0.68 -2.54
CA HIS A 279 14.45 -0.43 -2.73
C HIS A 279 14.88 0.74 -1.85
N LEU A 280 15.64 0.43 -0.80
CA LEU A 280 16.26 1.42 0.07
C LEU A 280 17.67 1.75 -0.43
N HIS A 281 17.89 3.02 -0.71
CA HIS A 281 19.18 3.59 -1.04
C HIS A 281 19.67 4.39 0.16
N ILE A 282 20.67 3.85 0.86
CA ILE A 282 21.24 4.47 2.06
C ILE A 282 22.60 5.05 1.70
N THR A 283 22.70 6.38 1.75
CA THR A 283 23.97 7.09 1.63
C THR A 283 24.52 7.36 3.03
N VAL A 284 25.67 6.76 3.36
CA VAL A 284 26.34 6.94 4.65
C VAL A 284 27.44 7.99 4.50
N LYS A 285 27.43 8.96 5.40
CA LYS A 285 28.38 10.08 5.45
C LYS A 285 29.21 9.94 6.70
N VAL A 286 30.49 9.61 6.57
CA VAL A 286 31.46 9.65 7.68
C VAL A 286 32.29 10.89 7.48
N PHE A 287 32.40 11.76 8.47
CA PHE A 287 32.98 13.09 8.29
C PHE A 287 33.67 13.64 9.53
N VAL A 288 34.48 14.68 9.32
CA VAL A 288 35.08 15.56 10.33
C VAL A 288 34.62 16.99 10.07
N VAL A 289 34.29 17.71 11.14
CA VAL A 289 33.97 19.14 11.09
C VAL A 289 35.25 19.94 11.35
N ARG A 290 35.77 20.62 10.32
CA ARG A 290 37.07 21.31 10.40
C ARG A 290 37.04 22.52 11.32
N ASP A 291 35.94 23.28 11.28
CA ASP A 291 35.74 24.48 12.11
C ASP A 291 35.35 24.14 13.56
N ALA A 292 35.23 22.84 13.89
CA ALA A 292 35.15 22.37 15.27
C ALA A 292 36.49 21.79 15.77
N SER A 293 37.32 21.28 14.86
CA SER A 293 38.58 20.58 15.16
C SER A 293 39.73 21.56 15.35
N TRP A 294 40.56 21.35 16.38
CA TRP A 294 41.63 22.29 16.76
C TRP A 294 42.93 21.57 17.14
N VAL A 295 44.07 22.27 17.01
CA VAL A 295 45.41 21.77 17.39
C VAL A 295 46.26 22.91 17.94
N ARG A 296 47.04 22.65 19.01
CA ARG A 296 48.02 23.57 19.60
C ARG A 296 49.36 23.52 18.87
N ALA A 297 50.33 24.33 19.32
CA ALA A 297 51.72 24.16 18.90
C ALA A 297 52.21 22.74 19.25
N GLY A 298 53.01 22.12 18.39
CA GLY A 298 53.45 20.72 18.54
C GLY A 298 52.77 19.76 17.56
N ARG A 299 52.77 20.10 16.27
CA ARG A 299 52.25 19.28 15.17
C ARG A 299 53.31 18.24 14.78
N ASP A 300 53.05 16.96 15.05
CA ASP A 300 53.87 15.85 14.59
C ASP A 300 53.03 14.75 13.92
N ASP A 301 53.68 13.81 13.24
CA ASP A 301 52.98 12.76 12.49
C ASP A 301 52.29 11.74 13.41
N TYR A 302 52.81 11.57 14.63
CA TYR A 302 52.28 10.62 15.60
C TYR A 302 50.97 11.10 16.22
N GLY A 303 50.90 12.38 16.61
CA GLY A 303 49.68 13.05 17.05
C GLY A 303 48.65 13.13 15.92
N LEU A 304 49.08 13.42 14.68
CA LEU A 304 48.14 13.40 13.54
C LEU A 304 47.55 12.00 13.33
N ASN A 305 48.37 10.96 13.48
CA ASN A 305 47.91 9.58 13.41
C ASN A 305 46.87 9.27 14.50
N HIS A 306 47.05 9.79 15.71
CA HIS A 306 46.10 9.64 16.81
C HIS A 306 44.72 10.20 16.43
N GLU A 307 44.68 11.43 15.91
CA GLU A 307 43.44 12.05 15.46
C GLU A 307 42.83 11.32 14.25
N GLN A 308 43.67 10.79 13.34
CA GLN A 308 43.20 9.95 12.24
C GLN A 308 42.56 8.65 12.74
N ARG A 309 43.02 8.07 13.86
CA ARG A 309 42.39 6.86 14.42
C ARG A 309 40.98 7.12 14.93
N HIS A 310 40.72 8.29 15.51
CA HIS A 310 39.35 8.70 15.85
C HIS A 310 38.44 8.72 14.62
N PHE A 311 38.91 9.28 13.50
CA PHE A 311 38.15 9.28 12.25
C PHE A 311 37.90 7.86 11.70
N ASP A 312 38.91 6.99 11.79
CA ASP A 312 38.80 5.58 11.40
C ASP A 312 37.86 4.77 12.30
N ILE A 313 37.80 5.07 13.61
CA ILE A 313 36.82 4.49 14.54
C ILE A 313 35.40 4.83 14.09
N VAL A 314 35.13 6.09 13.73
CA VAL A 314 33.82 6.47 13.21
C VAL A 314 33.48 5.74 11.91
N LYS A 315 34.46 5.54 11.01
CA LYS A 315 34.26 4.70 9.82
C LYS A 315 33.93 3.25 10.19
N LEU A 316 34.61 2.67 11.16
CA LEU A 316 34.35 1.32 11.64
C LEU A 316 32.90 1.20 12.16
N ILE A 317 32.44 2.16 12.95
CA ILE A 317 31.05 2.19 13.44
C ILE A 317 30.06 2.30 12.28
N ALA A 318 30.33 3.16 11.30
CA ALA A 318 29.48 3.30 10.13
C ALA A 318 29.36 1.98 9.33
N GLU A 319 30.44 1.19 9.22
CA GLU A 319 30.38 -0.13 8.61
C GLU A 319 29.57 -1.14 9.44
N ARG A 320 29.71 -1.12 10.77
CA ARG A 320 28.89 -1.92 11.69
C ARG A 320 27.41 -1.55 11.59
N PHE A 321 27.09 -0.26 11.51
CA PHE A 321 25.72 0.23 11.26
C PHE A 321 25.13 -0.39 10.00
N LYS A 322 25.85 -0.37 8.87
CA LYS A 322 25.39 -1.02 7.62
C LYS A 322 25.10 -2.51 7.79
N GLN A 323 25.84 -3.22 8.65
CA GLN A 323 25.56 -4.63 8.93
C GLN A 323 24.25 -4.81 9.71
N LYS A 324 23.98 -3.94 10.68
CA LYS A 324 22.77 -3.96 11.51
C LYS A 324 21.51 -3.68 10.69
N ILE A 325 21.62 -2.92 9.60
CA ILE A 325 20.49 -2.57 8.72
C ILE A 325 20.50 -3.31 7.37
N LYS A 326 21.04 -4.54 7.33
CA LYS A 326 20.89 -5.43 6.18
C LYS A 326 19.43 -5.86 5.99
N PRO A 327 19.01 -6.25 4.78
CA PRO A 327 17.62 -6.66 4.52
C PRO A 327 17.08 -7.73 5.47
N SER A 328 17.91 -8.65 5.96
CA SER A 328 17.52 -9.70 6.90
C SER A 328 17.16 -9.22 8.31
N ALA A 329 17.55 -8.00 8.66
CA ALA A 329 17.27 -7.36 9.95
C ALA A 329 16.11 -6.35 9.86
N LEU A 330 15.53 -6.15 8.66
CA LEU A 330 14.50 -5.17 8.38
C LEU A 330 13.19 -5.84 7.99
N THR A 331 12.10 -5.11 8.14
CA THR A 331 10.76 -5.50 7.68
C THR A 331 10.21 -4.43 6.74
N VAL A 332 9.38 -4.81 5.77
CA VAL A 332 8.75 -3.82 4.87
C VAL A 332 7.87 -2.87 5.66
N GLU A 333 7.28 -3.38 6.75
CA GLU A 333 6.36 -2.68 7.64
C GLU A 333 7.03 -1.56 8.44
N ASP A 334 8.30 -1.76 8.87
CA ASP A 334 8.89 -0.93 9.94
C ASP A 334 10.39 -0.65 9.76
N TYR A 335 10.94 -0.84 8.55
CA TYR A 335 12.36 -0.61 8.30
C TYR A 335 12.83 0.80 8.74
N ASN A 336 11.99 1.83 8.61
CA ASN A 336 12.35 3.20 8.99
C ASN A 336 12.65 3.33 10.48
N SER A 337 11.78 2.78 11.35
CA SER A 337 11.96 2.82 12.80
C SER A 337 13.16 1.98 13.22
N ILE A 338 13.32 0.80 12.62
CA ILE A 338 14.47 -0.08 12.88
C ILE A 338 15.78 0.64 12.53
N ILE A 339 15.88 1.24 11.34
CA ILE A 339 17.09 1.97 10.92
C ILE A 339 17.42 3.13 11.87
N GLN A 340 16.41 3.91 12.28
CA GLN A 340 16.60 5.01 13.23
C GLN A 340 17.10 4.52 14.59
N ASN A 341 16.53 3.43 15.10
CA ASN A 341 16.99 2.82 16.34
C ASN A 341 18.44 2.33 16.23
N GLU A 342 18.77 1.60 15.16
CA GLU A 342 20.15 1.11 14.93
C GLU A 342 21.16 2.26 14.76
N PHE A 343 20.73 3.40 14.22
CA PHE A 343 21.55 4.60 14.16
C PHE A 343 21.86 5.14 15.56
N LEU A 344 20.85 5.26 16.43
CA LEU A 344 21.04 5.72 17.81
C LEU A 344 21.93 4.77 18.62
N GLU A 345 21.77 3.45 18.45
CA GLU A 345 22.64 2.48 19.11
C GLU A 345 24.07 2.56 18.58
N SER A 346 24.25 2.75 17.28
CA SER A 346 25.57 2.92 16.67
C SER A 346 26.22 4.24 17.09
N TRP A 347 25.45 5.30 17.31
CA TRP A 347 25.96 6.54 17.90
C TRP A 347 26.50 6.33 19.32
N ARG A 348 25.76 5.63 20.18
CA ARG A 348 26.22 5.29 21.55
C ARG A 348 27.46 4.42 21.52
N GLU A 349 27.53 3.46 20.60
CA GLU A 349 28.70 2.63 20.37
C GLU A 349 29.93 3.47 19.96
N MET A 350 29.75 4.44 19.06
CA MET A 350 30.78 5.38 18.64
C MET A 350 31.34 6.19 19.82
N THR A 351 30.48 6.77 20.65
CA THR A 351 30.91 7.54 21.82
C THR A 351 31.75 6.67 22.76
N ARG A 352 31.27 5.47 23.11
CA ARG A 352 32.00 4.55 24.00
C ARG A 352 33.34 4.12 23.43
N LEU A 353 33.41 3.84 22.12
CA LEU A 353 34.64 3.35 21.49
C LEU A 353 35.71 4.45 21.36
N GLN A 354 35.30 5.70 21.12
CA GLN A 354 36.22 6.84 21.15
C GLN A 354 36.75 7.12 22.57
N GLU A 355 35.87 7.10 23.59
CA GLU A 355 36.27 7.25 25.00
C GLU A 355 37.21 6.11 25.44
N GLN A 356 36.94 4.89 25.00
CA GLN A 356 37.81 3.74 25.27
C GLN A 356 39.19 3.93 24.62
N TYR A 357 39.23 4.36 23.36
CA TYR A 357 40.49 4.61 22.65
C TYR A 357 41.32 5.70 23.34
N ASP A 358 40.72 6.83 23.71
CA ASP A 358 41.41 7.90 24.45
C ASP A 358 41.93 7.41 25.82
N SER A 359 41.11 6.66 26.56
CA SER A 359 41.48 6.12 27.87
C SER A 359 42.68 5.18 27.78
N GLU A 360 42.64 4.21 26.87
CA GLU A 360 43.66 3.15 26.76
C GLU A 360 44.98 3.64 26.13
N THR A 361 44.92 4.65 25.26
CA THR A 361 46.11 5.27 24.66
C THR A 361 46.68 6.42 25.49
N GLY A 362 46.06 6.76 26.63
CA GLY A 362 46.45 7.91 27.41
C GLY A 362 46.33 9.21 26.61
N HIS A 363 45.26 9.35 25.83
CA HIS A 363 44.99 10.47 24.93
C HIS A 363 46.15 10.70 23.95
N GLY A 364 46.63 9.59 23.37
CA GLY A 364 47.73 9.56 22.42
C GLY A 364 49.13 9.54 23.04
N THR A 365 49.31 9.57 24.36
CA THR A 365 50.67 9.56 24.96
C THR A 365 51.32 8.18 25.08
N ASN A 366 50.53 7.10 24.99
CA ASN A 366 51.01 5.72 25.11
C ASN A 366 51.18 5.07 23.73
N HIS A 367 52.42 5.12 23.22
CA HIS A 367 52.79 4.58 21.90
C HIS A 367 52.44 3.09 21.71
N PRO A 368 52.83 2.16 22.62
CA PRO A 368 52.45 0.75 22.49
C PRO A 368 50.94 0.51 22.40
N SER A 369 50.14 1.22 23.23
CA SER A 369 48.69 1.09 23.19
C SER A 369 48.10 1.61 21.88
N GLN A 370 48.56 2.78 21.40
CA GLN A 370 48.10 3.33 20.14
C GLN A 370 48.42 2.40 18.97
N GLU A 371 49.60 1.81 18.94
CA GLU A 371 49.96 0.85 17.88
C GLU A 371 49.10 -0.41 17.90
N ALA A 372 48.79 -0.95 19.09
CA ALA A 372 47.85 -2.06 19.21
C ALA A 372 46.44 -1.70 18.68
N TRP A 373 45.97 -0.49 18.97
CA TRP A 373 44.72 0.04 18.42
C TRP A 373 44.78 0.25 16.91
N ASN A 374 45.88 0.76 16.37
CA ASN A 374 46.10 0.93 14.94
C ASN A 374 45.89 -0.40 14.21
N LEU A 375 46.57 -1.45 14.66
CA LEU A 375 46.47 -2.80 14.08
C LEU A 375 45.04 -3.35 14.16
N ARG A 376 44.38 -3.18 15.31
CA ARG A 376 43.00 -3.63 15.53
C ARG A 376 42.03 -2.93 14.58
N ILE A 377 42.05 -1.60 14.53
CA ILE A 377 41.18 -0.80 13.67
C ILE A 377 41.38 -1.20 12.21
N ASP A 378 42.62 -1.38 11.79
CA ASP A 378 42.96 -1.71 10.40
C ASP A 378 42.52 -3.13 10.03
N GLU A 379 42.62 -4.08 10.94
CA GLU A 379 42.11 -5.43 10.74
C GLU A 379 40.59 -5.42 10.61
N GLU A 380 39.89 -4.70 11.49
CA GLU A 380 38.43 -4.62 11.47
C GLU A 380 37.89 -3.91 10.23
N LEU A 381 38.48 -2.78 9.84
CA LEU A 381 38.12 -2.07 8.60
C LEU A 381 38.34 -2.93 7.35
N ARG A 382 39.41 -3.75 7.33
CA ARG A 382 39.70 -4.67 6.23
C ARG A 382 38.64 -5.75 6.08
N LYS A 383 38.02 -6.21 7.17
CA LYS A 383 36.89 -7.16 7.13
C LYS A 383 35.69 -6.58 6.38
N PHE A 384 35.53 -5.26 6.37
CA PHE A 384 34.51 -4.54 5.60
C PHE A 384 34.99 -4.11 4.20
N GLY A 385 36.19 -4.52 3.79
CA GLY A 385 36.76 -4.15 2.49
C GLY A 385 37.30 -2.72 2.42
N VAL A 386 37.34 -2.00 3.54
CA VAL A 386 37.99 -0.68 3.63
C VAL A 386 39.49 -0.92 3.68
N ARG A 387 40.19 -0.52 2.62
CA ARG A 387 41.65 -0.59 2.53
C ARG A 387 42.21 0.82 2.52
N LYS A 388 43.27 1.01 3.31
CA LYS A 388 44.07 2.23 3.32
C LYS A 388 44.99 2.29 2.10
#